data_AF-A0A377JMC5-F1
#
_entry.id   AF-A0A377JMC5-F1
#
_cell.length_a   1.000
_cell.length_b   1.000
_cell.length_c   1.000
_cell.angle_alpha   90.00
_cell.angle_beta   90.00
_cell.angle_gamma   90.00
#
_symmetry.space_group_name_H-M   'P 1'
#
loop_
_entity.id
_entity.type
_entity.pdbx_description
1 polymer ?
#
loop_
_entity_poly.entity_id
_entity_poly.type
_entity_poly.pdbx_seq_one_letter_code
_entity_poly.pdbx_strand_id
1 'polypeptide(L)'
;MLEQLREDATGMEVAPPIRTGYPEDKVRLIDVLLRPEVLVYEPLWTAIPSNKAILPVLWSLFPNHRYLLEASFHLTPNLIQNGYAQKPIAGRRGDNVKLIGENNSMLGITDEQFSQQDSIYQQLWCLPQVEEQYLQVCTFTVGGHYGGTCLRSDSSRVIVGNSDMQPLRVLKDKAFFEQ
;
A
#
# COMPACT_ATOMS: atom_id res chain seq x y z
N MET A 1 11.01 -0.26 -10.66
CA MET A 1 11.72 -0.96 -9.58
C MET A 1 12.07 -2.39 -9.97
N LEU A 2 11.11 -3.31 -10.17
CA LEU A 2 11.43 -4.69 -10.60
C LEU A 2 12.09 -4.75 -11.99
N GLU A 3 11.64 -3.91 -12.93
CA GLU A 3 12.26 -3.84 -14.27
C GLU A 3 13.69 -3.29 -14.22
N GLN A 4 13.91 -2.28 -13.38
CA GLN A 4 15.22 -1.69 -13.13
C GLN A 4 16.18 -2.70 -12.47
N LEU A 5 15.65 -3.53 -11.55
CA LEU A 5 16.39 -4.65 -10.96
C LEU A 5 16.71 -5.76 -11.98
N ARG A 6 15.86 -5.98 -13.00
CA ARG A 6 16.13 -6.93 -14.09
C ARG A 6 17.18 -6.40 -15.04
N GLU A 7 17.14 -5.12 -15.41
CA GLU A 7 18.16 -4.49 -16.25
C GLU A 7 19.53 -4.54 -15.58
N ASP A 8 19.62 -4.21 -14.30
CA ASP A 8 20.87 -4.26 -13.52
C ASP A 8 21.43 -5.70 -13.35
N ALA A 9 20.60 -6.74 -13.46
CA ALA A 9 21.00 -8.14 -13.27
C ALA A 9 21.56 -8.82 -14.54
N THR A 10 21.61 -8.11 -15.68
CA THR A 10 22.06 -8.70 -16.97
C THR A 10 23.58 -8.77 -17.15
N GLY A 11 24.38 -8.26 -16.20
CA GLY A 11 25.85 -8.32 -16.22
C GLY A 11 26.42 -9.49 -15.42
N MET A 12 27.45 -10.16 -15.95
CA MET A 12 28.17 -11.29 -15.30
C MET A 12 29.10 -10.86 -14.13
N GLU A 13 28.80 -9.77 -13.42
CA GLU A 13 29.55 -9.35 -12.23
C GLU A 13 28.73 -9.62 -10.97
N VAL A 14 29.23 -10.51 -10.10
CA VAL A 14 28.51 -11.05 -8.92
C VAL A 14 28.25 -9.97 -7.85
N ALA A 15 28.96 -8.85 -7.88
CA ALA A 15 28.63 -7.58 -7.22
C ALA A 15 29.67 -6.54 -7.63
N PRO A 16 29.31 -5.25 -7.77
CA PRO A 16 30.31 -4.19 -7.93
C PRO A 16 31.30 -4.21 -6.74
N PRO A 17 32.62 -4.06 -6.97
CA PRO A 17 33.58 -3.96 -5.87
C PRO A 17 33.30 -2.70 -5.06
N ILE A 18 33.01 -2.84 -3.76
CA ILE A 18 32.85 -1.70 -2.88
C ILE A 18 34.23 -1.07 -2.65
N ARG A 19 34.42 0.13 -3.14
CA ARG A 19 35.50 1.01 -2.69
C ARG A 19 34.91 1.99 -1.68
N THR A 20 35.08 1.70 -0.40
CA THR A 20 34.76 2.65 0.68
C THR A 20 36.02 3.44 0.99
N GLY A 21 35.97 4.77 0.87
CA GLY A 21 36.99 5.66 1.43
C GLY A 21 37.63 6.66 0.47
N TYR A 22 37.29 6.65 -0.82
CA TYR A 22 37.76 7.67 -1.76
C TYR A 22 36.60 8.59 -2.23
N PRO A 23 36.80 9.92 -2.33
CA PRO A 23 35.77 10.88 -2.75
C PRO A 23 35.13 10.57 -4.13
N GLU A 24 35.85 9.88 -5.00
CA GLU A 24 35.44 9.47 -6.34
C GLU A 24 34.49 8.26 -6.38
N ASP A 25 34.37 7.50 -5.29
CA ASP A 25 33.57 6.27 -5.24
C ASP A 25 32.11 6.56 -4.83
N LYS A 26 31.23 6.70 -5.83
CA LYS A 26 29.79 6.88 -5.61
C LYS A 26 29.11 5.54 -5.35
N VAL A 27 28.83 5.24 -4.08
CA VAL A 27 28.00 4.09 -3.67
C VAL A 27 26.51 4.45 -3.81
N ARG A 28 25.74 3.62 -4.55
CA ARG A 28 24.29 3.75 -4.71
C ARG A 28 23.56 2.81 -3.75
N LEU A 29 22.26 3.04 -3.57
CA LEU A 29 21.42 2.21 -2.72
C LEU A 29 21.42 0.72 -3.15
N ILE A 30 21.36 0.46 -4.46
CA ILE A 30 21.35 -0.92 -5.00
C ILE A 30 22.66 -1.66 -4.76
N ASP A 31 23.79 -0.94 -4.70
CA ASP A 31 25.11 -1.52 -4.46
C ASP A 31 25.24 -2.10 -3.04
N VAL A 32 24.31 -1.72 -2.14
CA VAL A 32 24.19 -2.27 -0.77
C VAL A 32 23.02 -3.26 -0.68
N LEU A 33 21.82 -2.87 -1.12
CA LEU A 33 20.60 -3.67 -0.88
C LEU A 33 20.57 -5.02 -1.63
N LEU A 34 21.29 -5.13 -2.75
CA LEU A 34 21.33 -6.35 -3.56
C LEU A 34 22.64 -7.13 -3.40
N ARG A 35 23.50 -6.69 -2.49
CA ARG A 35 24.80 -7.31 -2.28
C ARG A 35 24.62 -8.68 -1.62
N PRO A 36 25.15 -9.78 -2.20
CA PRO A 36 24.90 -11.14 -1.69
C PRO A 36 25.30 -11.35 -0.22
N GLU A 37 26.33 -10.65 0.26
CA GLU A 37 26.84 -10.81 1.62
C GLU A 37 26.12 -9.93 2.65
N VAL A 38 25.21 -9.03 2.21
CA VAL A 38 24.48 -8.12 3.10
C VAL A 38 23.12 -8.71 3.44
N LEU A 39 22.89 -8.94 4.73
CA LEU A 39 21.59 -9.37 5.23
C LEU A 39 20.67 -8.15 5.44
N VAL A 40 19.68 -7.99 4.55
CA VAL A 40 18.76 -6.85 4.53
C VAL A 40 17.44 -7.17 5.24
N TYR A 41 16.93 -6.20 6.00
CA TYR A 41 15.59 -6.22 6.60
C TYR A 41 14.82 -4.94 6.24
N GLU A 42 13.57 -5.01 5.79
CA GLU A 42 12.79 -6.21 5.43
C GLU A 42 13.40 -6.99 4.24
N PRO A 43 13.23 -8.32 4.17
CA PRO A 43 13.76 -9.12 3.06
C PRO A 43 13.14 -8.73 1.70
N LEU A 44 13.86 -8.95 0.60
CA LEU A 44 13.43 -8.57 -0.75
C LEU A 44 12.04 -9.10 -1.14
N TRP A 45 11.68 -10.31 -0.70
CA TRP A 45 10.38 -10.93 -1.01
C TRP A 45 9.20 -10.11 -0.47
N THR A 46 9.39 -9.27 0.53
CA THR A 46 8.33 -8.37 1.07
C THR A 46 7.85 -7.34 0.05
N ALA A 47 8.61 -7.09 -1.02
CA ALA A 47 8.19 -6.27 -2.15
C ALA A 47 6.96 -6.84 -2.87
N ILE A 48 6.74 -8.17 -2.82
CA ILE A 48 5.59 -8.84 -3.46
C ILE A 48 4.28 -8.55 -2.73
N PRO A 49 4.10 -8.88 -1.42
CA PRO A 49 2.86 -8.58 -0.71
C PRO A 49 2.64 -7.07 -0.47
N SER A 50 3.69 -6.26 -0.55
CA SER A 50 3.58 -4.80 -0.45
C SER A 50 3.09 -4.12 -1.74
N ASN A 51 3.06 -4.83 -2.87
CA ASN A 51 2.61 -4.31 -4.15
C ASN A 51 1.12 -4.60 -4.34
N LYS A 52 0.32 -3.60 -4.73
CA LYS A 52 -1.15 -3.76 -4.87
C LYS A 52 -1.57 -4.70 -6.00
N ALA A 53 -0.65 -5.07 -6.91
CA ALA A 53 -0.88 -6.13 -7.89
C ALA A 53 -1.19 -7.49 -7.23
N ILE A 54 -0.88 -7.67 -5.94
CA ILE A 54 -1.29 -8.86 -5.19
C ILE A 54 -2.80 -8.91 -4.92
N LEU A 55 -3.51 -7.78 -4.94
CA LEU A 55 -4.93 -7.73 -4.56
C LEU A 55 -5.83 -8.51 -5.54
N PRO A 56 -5.73 -8.35 -6.88
CA PRO A 56 -6.46 -9.21 -7.81
C PRO A 56 -6.12 -10.70 -7.67
N VAL A 57 -4.86 -11.01 -7.35
CA VAL A 57 -4.42 -12.40 -7.12
C VAL A 57 -5.10 -12.97 -5.86
N LEU A 58 -5.10 -12.23 -4.75
CA LEU A 58 -5.78 -12.64 -3.52
C LEU A 58 -7.28 -12.83 -3.74
N TRP A 59 -7.92 -11.93 -4.50
CA TRP A 59 -9.33 -12.05 -4.85
C TRP A 59 -9.60 -13.31 -5.69
N SER A 60 -8.74 -13.61 -6.66
CA SER A 60 -8.85 -14.83 -7.47
C SER A 60 -8.63 -16.11 -6.67
N LEU A 61 -7.73 -16.09 -5.67
CA LEU A 61 -7.47 -17.25 -4.81
C LEU A 61 -8.59 -17.47 -3.77
N PHE A 62 -9.16 -16.38 -3.25
CA PHE A 62 -10.15 -16.40 -2.16
C PHE A 62 -11.37 -15.53 -2.50
N PRO A 63 -12.16 -15.91 -3.51
CA PRO A 63 -13.32 -15.12 -3.94
C PRO A 63 -14.34 -14.98 -2.81
N ASN A 64 -14.87 -13.76 -2.64
CA ASN A 64 -15.86 -13.42 -1.60
C ASN A 64 -15.39 -13.64 -0.16
N HIS A 65 -14.08 -13.69 0.08
CA HIS A 65 -13.56 -13.75 1.45
C HIS A 65 -13.95 -12.51 2.24
N ARG A 66 -14.41 -12.68 3.49
CA ARG A 66 -15.02 -11.62 4.32
C ARG A 66 -14.17 -10.36 4.56
N TYR A 67 -12.87 -10.44 4.34
CA TYR A 67 -11.92 -9.33 4.51
C TYR A 67 -11.34 -8.80 3.21
N LEU A 68 -11.73 -9.37 2.07
CA LEU A 68 -11.29 -8.93 0.75
C LEU A 68 -12.40 -8.13 0.07
N LEU A 69 -11.97 -7.15 -0.70
CA LEU A 69 -12.79 -6.41 -1.65
C LEU A 69 -12.46 -6.92 -3.05
N GLU A 70 -13.44 -6.94 -3.96
CA GLU A 70 -13.19 -7.27 -5.36
C GLU A 70 -12.06 -6.40 -5.90
N ALA A 71 -11.06 -7.01 -6.55
CA ALA A 71 -9.95 -6.31 -7.17
C ALA A 71 -9.62 -6.91 -8.53
N SER A 72 -9.29 -6.05 -9.49
CA SER A 72 -8.99 -6.43 -10.87
C SER A 72 -7.93 -5.49 -11.48
N PHE A 73 -7.20 -5.98 -12.50
CA PHE A 73 -6.32 -5.16 -13.34
C PHE A 73 -7.09 -4.35 -14.39
N HIS A 74 -8.36 -4.69 -14.62
CA HIS A 74 -9.25 -4.03 -15.57
C HIS A 74 -10.59 -3.70 -14.91
N LEU A 75 -11.28 -2.67 -15.40
CA LEU A 75 -12.63 -2.36 -14.93
C LEU A 75 -13.61 -3.47 -15.32
N THR A 76 -14.22 -4.09 -14.32
CA THR A 76 -15.29 -5.09 -14.48
C THR A 76 -16.65 -4.38 -14.45
N PRO A 77 -17.71 -4.97 -15.04
CA PRO A 77 -19.06 -4.42 -14.93
C PRO A 77 -19.50 -4.20 -13.48
N ASN A 78 -19.12 -5.09 -12.57
CA ASN A 78 -19.47 -4.99 -11.15
C ASN A 78 -18.77 -3.81 -10.45
N LEU A 79 -17.50 -3.56 -10.78
CA LEU A 79 -16.77 -2.39 -10.28
C LEU A 79 -17.35 -1.08 -10.82
N ILE A 80 -17.76 -1.04 -12.10
CA ILE A 80 -18.40 0.15 -12.68
C ILE A 80 -19.74 0.42 -12.01
N GLN A 81 -20.54 -0.62 -11.76
CA GLN A 81 -21.85 -0.50 -11.15
C GLN A 81 -21.79 -0.02 -9.70
N ASN A 82 -20.91 -0.61 -8.88
CA ASN A 82 -20.85 -0.35 -7.43
C ASN A 82 -19.83 0.72 -7.02
N GLY A 83 -19.07 1.26 -7.97
CA GLY A 83 -17.95 2.15 -7.71
C GLY A 83 -16.64 1.42 -7.37
N TYR A 84 -15.53 2.12 -7.57
CA TYR A 84 -14.19 1.59 -7.38
C TYR A 84 -13.17 2.65 -6.95
N ALA A 85 -12.10 2.19 -6.30
CA ALA A 85 -10.86 2.93 -6.11
C ALA A 85 -9.84 2.51 -7.17
N GLN A 86 -9.38 3.46 -7.99
CA GLN A 86 -8.23 3.28 -8.87
C GLN A 86 -6.96 3.61 -8.09
N LYS A 87 -6.01 2.67 -8.05
CA LYS A 87 -4.78 2.80 -7.25
C LYS A 87 -3.56 2.33 -8.04
N PRO A 88 -2.44 3.08 -8.04
CA PRO A 88 -1.21 2.62 -8.65
C PRO A 88 -0.66 1.39 -7.92
N ILE A 89 -0.11 0.43 -8.68
CA ILE A 89 0.38 -0.84 -8.13
C ILE A 89 1.50 -0.65 -7.09
N ALA A 90 2.41 0.29 -7.36
CA ALA A 90 3.56 0.59 -6.50
C ALA A 90 3.39 1.92 -5.70
N GLY A 91 2.23 2.58 -5.79
CA GLY A 91 1.96 3.82 -5.08
C GLY A 91 1.95 3.65 -3.55
N ARG A 92 2.28 4.71 -2.81
CA ARG A 92 2.27 4.75 -1.33
C ARG A 92 1.60 6.02 -0.85
N ARG A 93 1.36 6.14 0.46
CA ARG A 93 0.92 7.38 1.12
C ARG A 93 -0.37 8.02 0.56
N GLY A 94 -1.25 7.23 -0.03
CA GLY A 94 -2.49 7.75 -0.62
C GLY A 94 -2.29 8.49 -1.94
N ASP A 95 -1.08 8.53 -2.50
CA ASP A 95 -0.78 9.26 -3.74
C ASP A 95 -1.48 8.61 -4.95
N ASN A 96 -1.97 9.44 -5.87
CA ASN A 96 -2.63 9.02 -7.12
C ASN A 96 -3.84 8.09 -6.95
N VAL A 97 -4.47 8.09 -5.78
CA VAL A 97 -5.74 7.37 -5.54
C VAL A 97 -6.89 8.18 -6.10
N LYS A 98 -7.73 7.53 -6.91
CA LYS A 98 -9.02 8.07 -7.36
C LYS A 98 -10.13 7.22 -6.78
N LEU A 99 -11.12 7.87 -6.18
CA LEU A 99 -12.34 7.22 -5.68
C LEU A 99 -13.48 7.58 -6.62
N ILE A 100 -14.06 6.56 -7.26
CA ILE A 100 -15.15 6.68 -8.21
C ILE A 100 -16.36 5.97 -7.60
N GLY A 101 -17.43 6.73 -7.38
CA GLY A 101 -18.71 6.21 -6.89
C GLY A 101 -19.57 5.62 -8.00
N GLU A 102 -20.80 5.28 -7.63
CA GLU A 102 -21.83 4.90 -8.58
C GLU A 102 -22.03 6.00 -9.64
N ASN A 103 -22.41 5.59 -10.86
CA ASN A 103 -22.61 6.47 -12.01
C ASN A 103 -21.38 7.31 -12.41
N ASN A 104 -20.16 6.81 -12.17
CA ASN A 104 -18.90 7.50 -12.45
C ASN A 104 -18.73 8.86 -11.72
N SER A 105 -19.40 9.04 -10.57
CA SER A 105 -19.22 10.23 -9.74
C SER A 105 -17.82 10.24 -9.11
N MET A 106 -17.06 11.34 -9.27
CA MET A 106 -15.75 11.48 -8.63
C MET A 106 -15.93 11.83 -7.15
N LEU A 107 -15.48 10.94 -6.26
CA LEU A 107 -15.63 11.09 -4.80
C LEU A 107 -14.37 11.59 -4.10
N GLY A 108 -13.21 11.51 -4.77
CA GLY A 108 -11.93 11.98 -4.25
C GLY A 108 -10.79 11.70 -5.23
N ILE A 109 -9.82 12.60 -5.25
CA ILE A 109 -8.59 12.49 -6.04
C ILE A 109 -7.42 13.00 -5.20
N THR A 110 -6.26 12.40 -5.38
CA THR A 110 -4.99 12.82 -4.78
C THR A 110 -3.96 13.05 -5.89
N ASP A 111 -3.00 13.94 -5.64
CA ASP A 111 -2.12 14.53 -6.65
C ASP A 111 -1.30 13.53 -7.49
N GLU A 112 -0.89 14.02 -8.66
CA GLU A 112 -0.32 13.22 -9.75
C GLU A 112 1.22 13.09 -9.68
N GLN A 113 1.76 12.21 -8.83
CA GLN A 113 3.20 11.87 -8.89
C GLN A 113 3.52 10.61 -9.70
N PHE A 114 2.53 9.74 -9.95
CA PHE A 114 2.70 8.43 -10.60
C PHE A 114 1.80 8.18 -11.82
N SER A 115 1.63 9.17 -12.71
CA SER A 115 0.68 9.08 -13.85
C SER A 115 1.01 7.98 -14.89
N GLN A 116 2.21 7.40 -14.89
CA GLN A 116 2.64 6.37 -15.83
C GLN A 116 2.65 4.93 -15.28
N GLN A 117 2.16 4.69 -14.06
CA GLN A 117 2.16 3.35 -13.48
C GLN A 117 0.86 2.59 -13.76
N ASP A 118 0.98 1.27 -13.95
CA ASP A 118 -0.17 0.37 -13.96
C ASP A 118 -1.00 0.55 -12.68
N SER A 119 -2.32 0.49 -12.85
CA SER A 119 -3.28 0.61 -11.77
C SER A 119 -4.02 -0.69 -11.56
N ILE A 120 -4.44 -0.93 -10.31
CA ILE A 120 -5.53 -1.86 -10.02
C ILE A 120 -6.80 -1.09 -9.70
N TYR A 121 -7.93 -1.76 -9.91
CA TYR A 121 -9.26 -1.28 -9.56
C TYR A 121 -9.77 -2.16 -8.44
N GLN A 122 -10.13 -1.56 -7.32
CA GLN A 122 -10.70 -2.26 -6.17
C GLN A 122 -12.10 -1.73 -5.89
N GLN A 123 -13.03 -2.59 -5.51
CA GLN A 123 -14.39 -2.21 -5.12
C GLN A 123 -14.35 -1.08 -4.09
N LEU A 124 -15.21 -0.08 -4.29
CA LEU A 124 -15.28 1.06 -3.39
C LEU A 124 -15.80 0.61 -2.03
N TRP A 125 -15.05 0.96 -0.98
CA TRP A 125 -15.48 0.83 0.40
C TRP A 125 -14.96 2.03 1.18
N CYS A 126 -15.81 3.04 1.33
CA CYS A 126 -15.42 4.29 1.97
C CYS A 126 -15.15 4.08 3.46
N LEU A 127 -14.19 4.85 3.98
CA LEU A 127 -13.93 4.91 5.41
C LEU A 127 -15.17 5.44 6.15
N PRO A 128 -15.43 4.96 7.38
CA PRO A 128 -16.47 5.55 8.21
C PRO A 128 -16.08 6.98 8.58
N GLN A 129 -17.08 7.87 8.56
CA GLN A 129 -16.93 9.21 9.10
C GLN A 129 -17.40 9.21 10.56
N VAL A 130 -16.52 9.64 11.46
CA VAL A 130 -16.82 9.87 12.87
C VAL A 130 -16.56 11.34 13.13
N GLU A 131 -17.61 12.06 13.54
CA GLU A 131 -17.60 13.53 13.58
C GLU A 131 -17.25 14.12 12.20
N GLU A 132 -16.20 14.93 12.12
CA GLU A 132 -15.76 15.58 10.88
C GLU A 132 -14.56 14.87 10.23
N GLN A 133 -14.25 13.64 10.67
CA GLN A 133 -13.04 12.91 10.25
C GLN A 133 -13.37 11.53 9.69
N TYR A 134 -12.70 11.14 8.62
CA TYR A 134 -12.69 9.78 8.11
C TYR A 134 -11.61 8.97 8.84
N LEU A 135 -12.00 7.86 9.45
CA LEU A 135 -11.10 7.06 10.27
C LEU A 135 -10.69 5.75 9.57
N GLN A 136 -9.39 5.48 9.56
CA GLN A 136 -8.81 4.21 9.12
C GLN A 136 -8.18 3.48 10.30
N VAL A 137 -8.59 2.22 10.47
CA VAL A 137 -7.93 1.29 11.40
C VAL A 137 -6.70 0.71 10.73
N CYS A 138 -5.55 0.84 11.38
CA CYS A 138 -4.30 0.21 10.97
C CYS A 138 -3.89 -0.83 12.02
N THR A 139 -3.38 -1.96 11.56
CA THR A 139 -2.80 -2.98 12.46
C THR A 139 -1.35 -3.23 12.10
N PHE A 140 -0.54 -3.56 13.09
CA PHE A 140 0.86 -3.93 12.90
C PHE A 140 1.00 -5.45 12.88
N THR A 141 1.89 -5.94 12.03
CA THR A 141 2.35 -7.32 12.04
C THR A 141 3.82 -7.35 12.49
N VAL A 142 4.12 -8.19 13.49
CA VAL A 142 5.48 -8.40 14.02
C VAL A 142 5.76 -9.88 13.98
N GLY A 143 6.77 -10.29 13.20
CA GLY A 143 7.07 -11.70 12.97
C GLY A 143 5.90 -12.50 12.37
N GLY A 144 5.01 -11.85 11.62
CA GLY A 144 3.81 -12.48 11.05
C GLY A 144 2.59 -12.53 11.98
N HIS A 145 2.68 -12.01 13.20
CA HIS A 145 1.59 -12.00 14.18
C HIS A 145 1.09 -10.58 14.46
N TYR A 146 -0.15 -10.46 14.95
CA TYR A 146 -0.71 -9.17 15.37
C TYR A 146 0.16 -8.53 16.47
N GLY A 147 0.58 -7.29 16.24
CA GLY A 147 1.44 -6.53 17.14
C GLY A 147 0.84 -5.24 17.72
N GLY A 148 -0.39 -4.88 17.32
CA GLY A 148 -1.08 -3.68 17.82
C GLY A 148 -1.96 -3.01 16.78
N THR A 149 -2.68 -1.97 17.22
CA THR A 149 -3.62 -1.19 16.39
C THR A 149 -3.39 0.30 16.61
N CYS A 150 -3.53 1.10 15.55
CA CYS A 150 -3.66 2.55 15.63
C CYS A 150 -4.76 3.07 14.70
N LEU A 151 -5.14 4.33 14.89
CA LEU A 151 -6.07 5.03 14.02
C LEU A 151 -5.35 6.12 13.23
N ARG A 152 -5.66 6.21 11.95
CA ARG A 152 -5.33 7.38 11.11
C ARG A 152 -6.62 8.11 10.78
N SER A 153 -6.56 9.44 10.72
CA SER A 153 -7.71 10.27 10.40
C SER A 153 -7.38 11.31 9.35
N ASP A 154 -8.34 11.60 8.48
CA ASP A 154 -8.24 12.67 7.51
C ASP A 154 -9.61 13.33 7.31
N SER A 155 -9.63 14.62 6.93
CA SER A 155 -10.87 15.30 6.57
C SER A 155 -11.40 14.83 5.20
N SER A 156 -10.55 14.23 4.37
CA SER A 156 -10.90 13.59 3.11
C SER A 156 -11.09 12.09 3.26
N ARG A 157 -11.69 11.46 2.25
CA ARG A 157 -11.91 10.00 2.21
C ARG A 157 -10.65 9.17 1.98
N VAL A 158 -9.51 9.80 1.72
CA VAL A 158 -8.24 9.14 1.41
C VAL A 158 -7.22 9.49 2.49
N ILE A 159 -6.73 8.49 3.23
CA ILE A 159 -5.61 8.69 4.14
C ILE A 159 -4.33 8.90 3.33
N VAL A 160 -3.65 10.00 3.62
CA VAL A 160 -2.39 10.39 2.98
C VAL A 160 -1.20 10.35 3.94
N GLY A 161 0.00 10.64 3.42
CA GLY A 161 1.24 10.65 4.19
C GLY A 161 1.19 11.53 5.45
N ASN A 162 0.52 12.69 5.34
CA ASN A 162 0.44 13.70 6.40
C ASN A 162 -0.84 13.63 7.25
N SER A 163 -1.72 12.64 7.02
CA SER A 163 -2.94 12.48 7.84
C SER A 163 -2.58 12.20 9.30
N ASP A 164 -3.42 12.66 10.21
CA ASP A 164 -3.14 12.59 11.64
C ASP A 164 -3.20 11.16 12.21
N MET A 165 -2.62 10.99 13.40
CA MET A 165 -2.81 9.80 14.24
C MET A 165 -3.78 10.13 15.37
N GLN A 166 -4.84 9.34 15.50
CA GLN A 166 -5.82 9.53 16.58
C GLN A 166 -5.48 8.67 17.79
N PRO A 167 -5.55 9.21 19.02
CA PRO A 167 -5.47 8.41 20.23
C PRO A 167 -6.55 7.32 20.23
N LEU A 168 -6.13 6.07 20.46
CA LEU A 168 -7.03 4.92 20.53
C LEU A 168 -6.89 4.25 21.89
N ARG A 169 -8.02 4.07 22.58
CA ARG A 169 -8.11 3.26 23.80
C ARG A 169 -9.15 2.16 23.60
N VAL A 170 -8.73 0.91 23.78
CA VAL A 170 -9.65 -0.24 23.77
C VAL A 170 -10.26 -0.38 25.16
N LEU A 171 -11.59 -0.35 25.22
CA LEU A 171 -12.35 -0.63 26.43
C LEU A 171 -12.89 -2.06 26.38
N LYS A 172 -12.96 -2.71 27.55
CA LYS A 172 -13.73 -3.94 27.69
C LYS A 172 -15.22 -3.60 27.64
N ASP A 173 -16.03 -4.49 27.07
CA ASP A 173 -17.49 -4.34 26.96
C ASP A 173 -18.14 -3.89 28.27
N LYS A 174 -17.77 -4.53 29.38
CA LYS A 174 -18.26 -4.16 30.72
C LYS A 174 -18.03 -2.67 31.03
N ALA A 175 -16.82 -2.17 30.78
CA ALA A 175 -16.48 -0.77 31.04
C ALA A 175 -17.10 0.20 30.03
N PHE A 176 -17.49 -0.28 28.85
CA PHE A 176 -18.20 0.52 27.85
C PHE A 176 -19.70 0.67 28.19
N PHE A 177 -20.36 -0.42 28.60
CA PHE A 177 -21.79 -0.41 28.94
C PHE A 177 -22.11 0.21 30.31
N GLU A 178 -21.11 0.41 31.17
CA GLU A 178 -21.26 1.05 32.49
C GLU A 178 -21.10 2.59 32.44
N GLN A 179 -20.84 3.18 31.27
CA GLN A 179 -20.79 4.63 31.04
C GLN A 179 -22.17 5.16 30.64
#